data_AF-A0A7V9KDQ1-F1
#
_entry.id   AF-A0A7V9KDQ1-F1
#
_cell.length_a   1.000
_cell.length_b   1.000
_cell.length_c   1.000
_cell.angle_alpha   90.00
_cell.angle_beta   90.00
_cell.angle_gamma   90.00
#
_symmetry.space_group_name_H-M   'P 1'
#
loop_
_entity.id
_entity.type
_entity.pdbx_description
1 polymer ?
#
loop_
_entity_poly.entity_id
_entity_poly.type
_entity_poly.pdbx_seq_one_letter_code
_entity_poly.pdbx_strand_id
1 'polypeptide(L)'
;MTESDTPEPVAGGLAGKLAGKAKEAAGSALGKDELAREGRLQQAQVETETQAQRDVAEVEQRQGEAELEAQRADLEAEHERIRTDQAAKQREQAIERDRVGVEQRAAGEAQHDKATAEASWEVQEHVATAEEREAEEERLDAAARAARLESEAREAEARAAAIDPEER
;
A
#
# COMPACT_ATOMS: atom_id res chain seq x y z
N MET A 1 -7.78 60.61 3.45
CA MET A 1 -6.55 60.51 4.25
C MET A 1 -5.56 59.74 3.39
N THR A 2 -4.95 60.37 2.37
CA THR A 2 -3.69 61.14 2.42
C THR A 2 -2.56 60.36 3.07
N GLU A 3 -1.68 59.78 2.27
CA GLU A 3 -0.24 60.03 2.36
C GLU A 3 0.36 59.63 1.00
N SER A 4 0.92 60.62 0.31
CA SER A 4 1.60 60.44 -0.96
C SER A 4 3.04 60.05 -0.65
N ASP A 5 3.38 58.76 -0.76
CA ASP A 5 4.76 58.28 -0.70
C ASP A 5 5.53 58.86 -1.89
N THR A 6 6.10 60.04 -1.67
CA THR A 6 7.00 60.69 -2.61
C THR A 6 8.40 60.31 -2.16
N PRO A 7 9.13 59.46 -2.90
CA PRO A 7 10.51 59.15 -2.55
C PRO A 7 11.32 60.44 -2.62
N GLU A 8 11.81 60.91 -1.46
CA GLU A 8 12.74 62.03 -1.41
C GLU A 8 13.97 61.68 -2.27
N PRO A 9 14.40 62.57 -3.18
CA PRO A 9 15.59 62.34 -3.96
C PRO A 9 16.81 62.38 -3.05
N VAL A 10 17.33 61.20 -2.73
CA VAL A 10 18.57 61.00 -1.96
C VAL A 10 19.70 61.74 -2.68
N ALA A 11 20.13 62.87 -2.12
CA ALA A 11 21.24 63.68 -2.61
C ALA A 11 22.62 62.96 -2.56
N GLY A 12 22.64 61.66 -2.25
CA GLY A 12 23.83 60.81 -2.08
C GLY A 12 24.25 59.99 -3.32
N GLY A 13 23.55 60.11 -4.46
CA GLY A 13 23.92 59.42 -5.70
C GLY A 13 25.19 59.98 -6.39
N LEU A 14 25.46 59.53 -7.62
CA LEU A 14 26.60 59.97 -8.47
C LEU A 14 26.81 61.51 -8.48
N ALA A 15 25.75 62.30 -8.32
CA ALA A 15 25.79 63.76 -8.18
C ALA A 15 26.57 64.24 -6.93
N GLY A 16 26.47 63.56 -5.79
CA GLY A 16 27.21 63.86 -4.56
C GLY A 16 28.72 63.58 -4.70
N LYS A 17 29.09 62.50 -5.39
CA LYS A 17 30.51 62.19 -5.70
C LYS A 17 31.15 63.25 -6.61
N LEU A 18 30.39 63.77 -7.57
CA LEU A 18 30.82 64.86 -8.45
C LEU A 18 30.96 66.18 -7.68
N ALA A 19 30.03 66.52 -6.80
CA ALA A 19 30.11 67.69 -5.94
C ALA A 19 31.31 67.63 -4.97
N GLY A 20 31.61 66.45 -4.42
CA GLY A 20 32.80 66.20 -3.58
C GLY A 20 34.11 66.41 -4.33
N LYS A 21 34.25 65.85 -5.54
CA LYS A 21 35.44 66.07 -6.40
C LYS A 21 35.60 67.55 -6.78
N ALA A 22 34.50 68.24 -7.05
CA ALA A 22 34.52 69.66 -7.38
C ALA A 22 34.98 70.52 -6.19
N LYS A 23 34.51 70.24 -4.97
CA LYS A 23 34.99 70.92 -3.74
C LYS A 23 36.46 70.61 -3.44
N GLU A 24 36.92 69.39 -3.68
CA GLU A 24 38.32 69.01 -3.47
C GLU A 24 39.27 69.72 -4.46
N ALA A 25 38.88 69.78 -5.74
CA ALA A 25 39.63 70.49 -6.78
C ALA A 25 39.63 72.01 -6.54
N ALA A 26 38.48 72.59 -6.19
CA ALA A 26 38.37 74.02 -5.88
C ALA A 26 39.10 74.41 -4.58
N GLY A 27 39.05 73.58 -3.54
CA GLY A 27 39.78 73.78 -2.28
C GLY A 27 41.29 73.72 -2.46
N SER A 28 41.79 72.76 -3.25
CA SER A 28 43.23 72.61 -3.54
C SER A 28 43.77 73.74 -4.43
N ALA A 29 42.95 74.27 -5.35
CA ALA A 29 43.34 75.39 -6.22
C ALA A 29 43.31 76.75 -5.51
N LEU A 30 42.46 76.92 -4.48
CA LEU A 30 42.29 78.16 -3.72
C LEU A 30 43.09 78.20 -2.39
N GLY A 31 43.88 77.16 -2.09
CA GLY A 31 44.67 77.07 -0.85
C GLY A 31 43.81 76.87 0.42
N LYS A 32 42.64 76.25 0.29
CA LYS A 32 41.72 75.96 1.40
C LYS A 32 41.69 74.46 1.71
N ASP A 33 42.68 73.99 2.46
CA ASP A 33 42.87 72.57 2.81
C ASP A 33 41.68 71.93 3.55
N GLU A 34 40.92 72.72 4.32
CA GLU A 34 39.73 72.25 5.02
C GLU A 34 38.62 71.77 4.07
N LEU A 35 38.40 72.48 2.95
CA LEU A 35 37.42 72.09 1.92
C LEU A 35 37.84 70.83 1.17
N ALA A 36 39.14 70.66 0.92
CA ALA A 36 39.66 69.43 0.33
C ALA A 36 39.54 68.23 1.27
N ARG A 37 39.75 68.43 2.58
CA ARG A 37 39.55 67.40 3.60
C ARG A 37 38.08 66.99 3.74
N GLU A 38 37.15 67.95 3.72
CA GLU A 38 35.70 67.69 3.77
C GLU A 38 35.21 66.90 2.54
N GLY A 39 35.67 67.26 1.34
CA GLY A 39 35.33 66.53 0.10
C GLY A 39 35.78 65.07 0.13
N ARG A 40 36.99 64.79 0.64
CA ARG A 40 37.48 63.42 0.83
C ARG A 40 36.67 62.65 1.87
N LEU A 41 36.28 63.29 2.97
CA LEU A 41 35.44 62.67 3.99
C LEU A 41 34.06 62.30 3.45
N GLN A 42 33.43 63.20 2.67
CA GLN A 42 32.14 62.95 2.02
C GLN A 42 32.23 61.81 1.00
N GLN A 43 33.32 61.73 0.22
CA GLN A 43 33.53 60.58 -0.68
C GLN A 43 33.71 59.27 0.06
N ALA A 44 34.53 59.25 1.12
CA ALA A 44 34.76 58.05 1.93
C ALA A 44 33.45 57.58 2.60
N GLN A 45 32.61 58.50 3.06
CA GLN A 45 31.30 58.19 3.61
C GLN A 45 30.39 57.53 2.56
N VAL A 46 30.24 58.13 1.38
CA VAL A 46 29.41 57.56 0.30
C VAL A 46 29.92 56.20 -0.17
N GLU A 47 31.25 56.01 -0.24
CA GLU A 47 31.85 54.72 -0.58
C GLU A 47 31.58 53.66 0.47
N THR A 48 31.68 54.01 1.75
CA THR A 48 31.36 53.11 2.86
C THR A 48 29.88 52.73 2.86
N GLU A 49 28.98 53.70 2.68
CA GLU A 49 27.54 53.45 2.57
C GLU A 49 27.20 52.57 1.37
N THR A 50 27.82 52.82 0.21
CA THR A 50 27.64 51.99 -0.99
C THR A 50 28.13 50.56 -0.75
N GLN A 51 29.27 50.39 -0.09
CA GLN A 51 29.80 49.07 0.23
C GLN A 51 28.89 48.34 1.21
N ALA A 52 28.45 49.00 2.28
CA ALA A 52 27.52 48.42 3.25
C ALA A 52 26.21 47.97 2.60
N GLN A 53 25.64 48.77 1.69
CA GLN A 53 24.45 48.39 0.94
C GLN A 53 24.67 47.15 0.06
N ARG A 54 25.85 47.03 -0.57
CA ARG A 54 26.20 45.85 -1.37
C ARG A 54 26.35 44.62 -0.49
N ASP A 55 27.02 44.75 0.65
CA ASP A 55 27.22 43.66 1.60
C ASP A 55 25.88 43.15 2.14
N VAL A 56 24.95 44.07 2.47
CA VAL A 56 23.58 43.71 2.89
C VAL A 56 22.84 42.97 1.77
N ALA A 57 22.85 43.51 0.55
CA ALA A 57 22.17 42.87 -0.58
C ALA A 57 22.74 41.47 -0.89
N GLU A 58 24.06 41.29 -0.77
CA GLU A 58 24.70 39.98 -0.94
C GLU A 58 24.31 38.99 0.16
N VAL A 59 24.22 39.44 1.42
CA VAL A 59 23.75 38.61 2.53
C VAL A 59 22.30 38.19 2.33
N GLU A 60 21.41 39.13 1.98
CA GLU A 60 20.01 38.84 1.70
C GLU A 60 19.85 37.85 0.54
N GLN A 61 20.63 38.02 -0.53
CA GLN A 61 20.64 37.10 -1.65
C GLN A 61 21.06 35.68 -1.20
N ARG A 62 22.17 35.56 -0.48
CA ARG A 62 22.67 34.26 0.01
C ARG A 62 21.69 33.60 0.98
N GLN A 63 21.03 34.38 1.83
CA GLN A 63 19.98 33.87 2.72
C GLN A 63 18.79 33.34 1.93
N GLY A 64 18.31 34.09 0.93
CA GLY A 64 17.22 33.66 0.07
C GLY A 64 17.56 32.39 -0.74
N GLU A 65 18.80 32.28 -1.23
CA GLU A 65 19.28 31.06 -1.91
C GLU A 65 19.32 29.85 -0.96
N ALA A 66 19.83 30.03 0.27
CA ALA A 66 19.88 28.97 1.27
C ALA A 66 18.48 28.52 1.72
N GLU A 67 17.55 29.46 1.92
CA GLU A 67 16.15 29.14 2.25
C GLU A 67 15.46 28.37 1.12
N LEU A 68 15.71 28.75 -0.14
CA LEU A 68 15.15 28.05 -1.29
C LEU A 68 15.72 26.63 -1.42
N GLU A 69 17.02 26.46 -1.17
CA GLU A 69 17.66 25.13 -1.17
C GLU A 69 17.09 24.25 -0.05
N ALA A 70 16.92 24.78 1.16
CA ALA A 70 16.30 24.07 2.27
C ALA A 70 14.86 23.63 1.95
N GLN A 71 14.04 24.53 1.40
CA GLN A 71 12.67 24.21 0.99
C GLN A 71 12.61 23.11 -0.08
N ARG A 72 13.56 23.11 -1.03
CA ARG A 72 13.66 22.06 -2.05
C ARG A 72 14.02 20.71 -1.45
N ALA A 73 14.99 20.68 -0.53
CA ALA A 73 15.39 19.46 0.16
C ALA A 73 14.24 18.88 0.99
N ASP A 74 13.49 19.73 1.71
CA ASP A 74 12.33 19.32 2.49
C ASP A 74 11.22 18.73 1.59
N LEU A 75 10.94 19.40 0.46
CA LEU A 75 9.95 18.94 -0.51
C LEU A 75 10.34 17.59 -1.14
N GLU A 76 11.62 17.42 -1.48
CA GLU A 76 12.12 16.16 -2.03
C GLU A 76 12.01 15.02 -1.01
N ALA A 77 12.38 15.27 0.25
CA ALA A 77 12.24 14.31 1.34
C ALA A 77 10.78 13.93 1.60
N GLU A 78 9.86 14.89 1.57
CA GLU A 78 8.42 14.63 1.68
C GLU A 78 7.89 13.83 0.49
N HIS A 79 8.31 14.17 -0.72
CA HIS A 79 7.92 13.46 -1.92
C HIS A 79 8.36 11.99 -1.87
N GLU A 80 9.58 11.72 -1.41
CA GLU A 80 10.10 10.36 -1.29
C GLU A 80 9.38 9.55 -0.20
N ARG A 81 9.03 10.20 0.91
CA ARG A 81 8.19 9.61 1.95
C ARG A 81 6.82 9.21 1.41
N ILE A 82 6.15 10.12 0.70
CA ILE A 82 4.83 9.86 0.10
C ILE A 82 4.90 8.72 -0.92
N ARG A 83 5.93 8.68 -1.77
CA ARG A 83 6.13 7.57 -2.72
C ARG A 83 6.30 6.24 -1.99
N THR A 84 7.10 6.21 -0.94
CA THR A 84 7.34 5.02 -0.12
C THR A 84 6.05 4.53 0.53
N ASP A 85 5.27 5.44 1.11
CA ASP A 85 3.98 5.13 1.73
C ASP A 85 2.96 4.60 0.72
N GLN A 86 2.90 5.19 -0.47
CA GLN A 86 2.04 4.72 -1.56
C GLN A 86 2.44 3.32 -2.02
N ALA A 87 3.75 3.06 -2.19
CA ALA A 87 4.25 1.75 -2.57
C ALA A 87 3.98 0.69 -1.47
N ALA A 88 4.09 1.07 -0.20
CA ALA A 88 3.71 0.20 0.93
C ALA A 88 2.21 -0.15 0.88
N LYS A 89 1.33 0.85 0.76
CA LYS A 89 -0.12 0.66 0.66
C LYS A 89 -0.51 -0.22 -0.54
N GLN A 90 0.11 -0.02 -1.70
CA GLN A 90 -0.15 -0.85 -2.88
C GLN A 90 0.25 -2.32 -2.67
N ARG A 91 1.39 -2.56 -2.00
CA ARG A 91 1.82 -3.91 -1.62
C ARG A 91 0.85 -4.56 -0.65
N GLU A 92 0.42 -3.85 0.39
CA GLU A 92 -0.58 -4.35 1.34
C GLU A 92 -1.90 -4.70 0.66
N GLN A 93 -2.40 -3.83 -0.23
CA GLN A 93 -3.62 -4.12 -1.00
C GLN A 93 -3.47 -5.29 -1.96
N ALA A 94 -2.28 -5.53 -2.51
CA ALA A 94 -2.03 -6.71 -3.34
C ALA A 94 -2.04 -8.00 -2.49
N ILE A 95 -1.38 -7.98 -1.32
CA ILE A 95 -1.36 -9.10 -0.38
C ILE A 95 -2.76 -9.44 0.10
N GLU A 96 -3.56 -8.43 0.47
CA GLU A 96 -4.92 -8.69 0.96
C GLU A 96 -5.82 -9.27 -0.14
N ARG A 97 -5.71 -8.78 -1.39
CA ARG A 97 -6.44 -9.36 -2.53
C ARG A 97 -6.04 -10.80 -2.80
N ASP A 98 -4.74 -11.11 -2.73
CA ASP A 98 -4.25 -12.48 -2.89
C ASP A 98 -4.76 -13.39 -1.78
N ARG A 99 -4.68 -12.92 -0.53
CA ARG A 99 -5.19 -13.65 0.64
C ARG A 99 -6.67 -13.98 0.51
N VAL A 100 -7.50 -12.99 0.18
CA VAL A 100 -8.94 -13.20 -0.06
C VAL A 100 -9.16 -14.20 -1.22
N GLY A 101 -8.37 -14.11 -2.29
CA GLY A 101 -8.44 -15.04 -3.42
C GLY A 101 -8.03 -16.47 -3.07
N VAL A 102 -7.05 -16.66 -2.18
CA VAL A 102 -6.65 -17.98 -1.66
C VAL A 102 -7.75 -18.54 -0.74
N GLU A 103 -8.26 -17.73 0.20
CA GLU A 103 -9.32 -18.14 1.12
C GLU A 103 -10.59 -18.57 0.37
N GLN A 104 -11.00 -17.81 -0.66
CA GLN A 104 -12.18 -18.16 -1.48
C GLN A 104 -11.98 -19.46 -2.27
N ARG A 105 -10.79 -19.67 -2.85
CA ARG A 105 -10.48 -20.92 -3.56
C ARG A 105 -10.49 -22.12 -2.61
N ALA A 106 -9.83 -22.00 -1.47
CA ALA A 106 -9.81 -23.06 -0.46
C ALA A 106 -11.22 -23.39 0.06
N ALA A 107 -12.06 -22.37 0.27
CA ALA A 107 -13.46 -22.58 0.67
C ALA A 107 -14.27 -23.28 -0.43
N GLY A 108 -14.07 -22.91 -1.70
CA GLY A 108 -14.72 -23.57 -2.84
C GLY A 108 -14.28 -25.03 -3.01
N GLU A 109 -12.99 -25.31 -2.93
CA GLU A 109 -12.44 -26.66 -2.97
C GLU A 109 -12.98 -27.52 -1.81
N ALA A 110 -12.97 -27.00 -0.58
CA ALA A 110 -13.52 -27.72 0.57
C ALA A 110 -15.02 -28.04 0.42
N GLN A 111 -15.82 -27.13 -0.14
CA GLN A 111 -17.23 -27.38 -0.42
C GLN A 111 -17.42 -28.45 -1.50
N HIS A 112 -16.62 -28.39 -2.57
CA HIS A 112 -16.66 -29.37 -3.65
C HIS A 112 -16.29 -30.77 -3.15
N ASP A 113 -15.21 -30.89 -2.37
CA ASP A 113 -14.74 -32.16 -1.83
C ASP A 113 -15.75 -32.75 -0.85
N LYS A 114 -16.36 -31.91 -0.01
CA LYS A 114 -17.45 -32.32 0.87
C LYS A 114 -18.64 -32.86 0.07
N ALA A 115 -19.10 -32.14 -0.94
CA ALA A 115 -20.23 -32.58 -1.76
C ALA A 115 -19.93 -33.90 -2.50
N THR A 116 -18.70 -34.06 -2.99
CA THR A 116 -18.24 -35.29 -3.66
C THR A 116 -18.20 -36.47 -2.68
N ALA A 117 -17.71 -36.24 -1.47
CA ALA A 117 -17.67 -37.26 -0.42
C ALA A 117 -19.07 -37.67 0.03
N GLU A 118 -19.98 -36.71 0.23
CA GLU A 118 -21.39 -36.97 0.58
C GLU A 118 -22.09 -37.78 -0.51
N ALA A 119 -21.96 -37.38 -1.78
CA ALA A 119 -22.54 -38.13 -2.90
C ALA A 119 -21.97 -39.55 -3.01
N SER A 120 -20.67 -39.72 -2.78
CA SER A 120 -20.04 -41.05 -2.78
C SER A 120 -20.55 -41.93 -1.65
N TRP A 121 -20.77 -41.34 -0.47
CA TRP A 121 -21.31 -42.03 0.69
C TRP A 121 -22.76 -42.48 0.47
N GLU A 122 -23.61 -41.60 -0.06
CA GLU A 122 -25.00 -41.95 -0.40
C GLU A 122 -25.08 -43.11 -1.40
N VAL A 123 -24.22 -43.11 -2.43
CA VAL A 123 -24.16 -44.21 -3.40
C VAL A 123 -23.73 -45.51 -2.72
N GLN A 124 -22.72 -45.49 -1.86
CA GLN A 124 -22.26 -46.67 -1.13
C GLN A 124 -23.34 -47.22 -0.18
N GLU A 125 -24.05 -46.34 0.52
CA GLU A 125 -25.16 -46.72 1.40
C GLU A 125 -26.30 -47.38 0.61
N HIS A 126 -26.65 -46.83 -0.56
CA HIS A 126 -27.65 -47.42 -1.44
C HIS A 126 -27.24 -48.79 -1.98
N VAL A 127 -25.97 -48.96 -2.37
CA VAL A 127 -25.44 -50.25 -2.81
C VAL A 127 -25.47 -51.27 -1.68
N ALA A 128 -24.97 -50.91 -0.50
CA ALA A 128 -24.97 -51.79 0.67
C ALA A 128 -26.40 -52.21 1.06
N THR A 129 -27.35 -51.26 1.06
CA THR A 129 -28.77 -51.55 1.34
C THR A 129 -29.38 -52.49 0.30
N ALA A 130 -29.00 -52.36 -0.98
CA ALA A 130 -29.48 -53.25 -2.03
C ALA A 130 -28.92 -54.67 -1.87
N GLU A 131 -27.61 -54.80 -1.59
CA GLU A 131 -26.94 -56.08 -1.34
C GLU A 131 -27.53 -56.78 -0.11
N GLU A 132 -27.82 -56.05 0.97
CA GLU A 132 -28.47 -56.61 2.17
C GLU A 132 -29.86 -57.17 1.87
N ARG A 133 -30.65 -56.47 1.03
CA ARG A 133 -31.98 -56.94 0.62
C ARG A 133 -31.91 -58.20 -0.23
N GLU A 134 -31.02 -58.21 -1.23
CA GLU A 134 -30.80 -59.38 -2.08
C GLU A 134 -30.36 -60.59 -1.26
N ALA A 135 -29.40 -60.41 -0.36
CA ALA A 135 -28.93 -61.49 0.52
C ALA A 135 -30.05 -62.03 1.44
N GLU A 136 -30.92 -61.17 1.97
CA GLU A 136 -32.04 -61.62 2.79
C GLU A 136 -33.10 -62.36 1.97
N GLU A 137 -33.40 -61.89 0.74
CA GLU A 137 -34.28 -62.60 -0.19
C GLU A 137 -33.74 -63.99 -0.53
N GLU A 138 -32.44 -64.10 -0.87
CA GLU A 138 -31.79 -65.38 -1.13
C GLU A 138 -31.85 -66.33 0.07
N ARG A 139 -31.69 -65.81 1.29
CA ARG A 139 -31.79 -66.59 2.53
C ARG A 139 -33.20 -67.11 2.75
N LEU A 140 -34.22 -66.28 2.53
CA LEU A 140 -35.63 -66.69 2.65
C LEU A 140 -35.97 -67.77 1.62
N ASP A 141 -35.52 -67.60 0.38
CA ASP A 141 -35.69 -68.56 -0.70
C ASP A 141 -34.99 -69.89 -0.41
N ALA A 142 -33.75 -69.84 0.09
CA ALA A 142 -33.01 -71.04 0.49
C ALA A 142 -33.71 -71.78 1.65
N ALA A 143 -34.21 -71.04 2.65
CA ALA A 143 -34.97 -71.62 3.76
C ALA A 143 -36.27 -72.27 3.28
N ALA A 144 -37.01 -71.63 2.37
CA ALA A 144 -38.23 -72.19 1.80
C ALA A 144 -37.96 -73.47 1.00
N ARG A 145 -36.91 -73.48 0.17
CA ARG A 145 -36.48 -74.69 -0.55
C ARG A 145 -36.08 -75.81 0.39
N ALA A 146 -35.32 -75.51 1.45
CA ALA A 146 -34.92 -76.49 2.45
C ALA A 146 -36.14 -77.10 3.17
N ALA A 147 -37.09 -76.27 3.62
CA ALA A 147 -38.31 -76.73 4.27
C ALA A 147 -39.17 -77.63 3.35
N ARG A 148 -39.24 -77.30 2.06
CA ARG A 148 -39.94 -78.12 1.07
C ARG A 148 -39.26 -79.48 0.90
N LEU A 149 -37.94 -79.51 0.73
CA LEU A 149 -37.18 -80.76 0.62
C LEU A 149 -37.30 -81.63 1.87
N GLU A 150 -37.30 -81.03 3.05
CA GLU A 150 -37.51 -81.74 4.31
C GLU A 150 -38.91 -82.36 4.39
N SER A 151 -39.95 -81.64 3.96
CA SER A 151 -41.31 -82.18 3.89
C SER A 151 -41.41 -83.34 2.89
N GLU A 152 -40.84 -83.19 1.69
CA GLU A 152 -40.80 -84.23 0.66
C GLU A 152 -40.05 -85.48 1.16
N ALA A 153 -38.94 -85.31 1.90
CA ALA A 153 -38.19 -86.39 2.53
C ALA A 153 -39.01 -87.11 3.60
N ARG A 154 -39.65 -86.38 4.52
CA ARG A 154 -40.53 -86.96 5.56
C ARG A 154 -41.69 -87.76 4.94
N GLU A 155 -42.30 -87.25 3.88
CA GLU A 155 -43.33 -87.99 3.16
C GLU A 155 -42.78 -89.26 2.50
N ALA A 156 -41.60 -89.20 1.89
CA ALA A 156 -40.96 -90.37 1.29
C ALA A 156 -40.61 -91.43 2.33
N GLU A 157 -40.07 -91.03 3.49
CA GLU A 157 -39.82 -91.90 4.65
C GLU A 157 -41.12 -92.56 5.15
N ALA A 158 -42.19 -91.76 5.34
CA ALA A 158 -43.49 -92.27 5.76
C ALA A 158 -44.08 -93.26 4.75
N ARG A 159 -43.95 -92.99 3.44
CA ARG A 159 -44.37 -93.91 2.37
C ARG A 159 -43.55 -95.20 2.37
N ALA A 160 -42.23 -95.11 2.53
CA ALA A 160 -41.35 -96.29 2.60
C ALA A 160 -41.71 -97.18 3.80
N ALA A 161 -41.89 -96.59 4.98
CA ALA A 161 -42.32 -97.31 6.19
C ALA A 161 -43.70 -97.99 6.07
N ALA A 162 -44.58 -97.49 5.19
CA ALA A 162 -45.88 -98.11 4.92
C ALA A 162 -45.80 -99.27 3.91
N ILE A 163 -44.81 -99.29 3.02
CA ILE A 163 -44.62 -100.32 1.98
C ILE A 163 -43.78 -101.49 2.49
N ASP A 164 -42.82 -101.22 3.37
CA ASP A 164 -41.97 -102.24 4.00
C ASP A 164 -42.28 -102.39 5.50
N PRO A 165 -43.41 -103.03 5.86
CA PRO A 165 -43.71 -103.39 7.24
C PRO A 165 -42.98 -104.68 7.63
N GLU A 166 -41.66 -104.80 7.41
CA GLU A 166 -40.91 -105.99 7.85
C GLU A 166 -40.37 -105.88 9.29
N GLU A 167 -40.77 -106.89 10.06
CA GLU A 167 -40.23 -107.38 11.34
C GLU A 167 -40.46 -106.53 12.60
N ARG A 168 -41.67 -106.67 13.17
CA ARG A 168 -41.83 -106.82 14.62
C ARG A 168 -41.78 -108.29 15.02
#